data_AF-A0A924SH14-F1
#
_entry.id   AF-A0A924SH14-F1
#
_cell.length_a   1.000
_cell.length_b   1.000
_cell.length_c   1.000
_cell.angle_alpha   90.00
_cell.angle_beta   90.00
_cell.angle_gamma   90.00
#
_symmetry.space_group_name_H-M   'P 1'
#
loop_
_entity.id
_entity.type
_entity.pdbx_description
1 polymer ?
#
loop_
_entity_poly.entity_id
_entity_poly.type
_entity_poly.pdbx_seq_one_letter_code
_entity_poly.pdbx_strand_id
1 'polypeptide(L)'
;LELLDAESPTYALDVLSVIEAVLDYPRQVLAAQGSKAKGEAVAQMKAEGIEYDERMELLEDVTWPQPLAELLDGSFEVYRGGHPWVADEELSPKSIARDLSERAMTFVEYVGFYQLARSEGLVLRYLADAFKALRRTVPEALRTEEVQDLIAWLGELVRQVDSSLLEEWEALRHPGEVPLPAAQPVDETPPPVTANERAFRVLVRNAVFRRVELMALRRWIDLGELDPEFGQDAWETGVRAYFDEHDVLGTGADARGPALFRITAEPGRWVVRQTLDDPRGDHDWVLDAVVDLAASDGAGTAVLRVEHVGML
;
A
#
# COMPACT_ATOMS: atom_id res chain seq x y z
N LEU A 1 -16.28 14.49 4.72
CA LEU A 1 -16.62 13.06 4.90
C LEU A 1 -18.05 12.74 4.48
N GLU A 2 -19.07 13.52 4.88
CA GLU A 2 -20.47 13.30 4.46
C GLU A 2 -20.73 13.42 2.95
N LEU A 3 -19.84 14.08 2.22
CA LEU A 3 -19.89 14.19 0.75
C LEU A 3 -19.39 12.93 0.02
N LEU A 4 -18.79 11.98 0.74
CA LEU A 4 -18.27 10.74 0.17
C LEU A 4 -19.38 9.70 0.04
N ASP A 5 -19.34 8.92 -1.04
CA ASP A 5 -20.25 7.79 -1.23
C ASP A 5 -19.76 6.57 -0.44
N ALA A 6 -20.51 6.19 0.60
CA ALA A 6 -20.18 5.06 1.47
C ALA A 6 -20.27 3.69 0.78
N GLU A 7 -21.01 3.60 -0.32
CA GLU A 7 -21.12 2.37 -1.11
C GLU A 7 -20.02 2.26 -2.18
N SER A 8 -19.20 3.31 -2.34
CA SER A 8 -18.07 3.28 -3.28
C SER A 8 -17.02 2.25 -2.84
N PRO A 9 -16.48 1.43 -3.76
CA PRO A 9 -15.39 0.51 -3.44
C PRO A 9 -14.11 1.23 -3.00
N THR A 10 -13.97 2.53 -3.31
CA THR A 10 -12.84 3.36 -2.88
C THR A 10 -13.10 4.12 -1.57
N TYR A 11 -14.26 3.98 -0.94
CA TYR A 11 -14.67 4.79 0.20
C TYR A 11 -13.61 4.88 1.30
N ALA A 12 -12.99 3.75 1.68
CA ALA A 12 -11.95 3.74 2.71
C ALA A 12 -10.70 4.55 2.31
N LEU A 13 -10.29 4.48 1.04
CA LEU A 13 -9.17 5.27 0.51
C LEU A 13 -9.53 6.75 0.37
N ASP A 14 -10.78 7.05 0.07
CA ASP A 14 -11.29 8.41 -0.02
C ASP A 14 -11.37 9.08 1.36
N VAL A 15 -11.81 8.34 2.39
CA VAL A 15 -11.72 8.76 3.80
C VAL A 15 -10.27 9.06 4.17
N LEU A 16 -9.33 8.17 3.83
CA LEU A 16 -7.90 8.40 4.06
C LEU A 16 -7.40 9.64 3.31
N SER A 17 -7.81 9.86 2.06
CA SER A 17 -7.40 11.03 1.27
C SER A 17 -7.86 12.34 1.90
N VAL A 18 -9.08 12.38 2.46
CA VAL A 18 -9.58 13.54 3.22
C VAL A 18 -8.70 13.79 4.46
N ILE A 19 -8.29 12.74 5.16
CA ILE A 19 -7.38 12.88 6.31
C ILE A 19 -6.00 13.36 5.86
N GLU A 20 -5.41 12.76 4.83
CA GLU A 20 -4.10 13.17 4.30
C GLU A 20 -4.11 14.62 3.84
N ALA A 21 -5.23 15.14 3.32
CA ALA A 21 -5.35 16.53 2.88
C ALA A 21 -5.12 17.56 4.00
N VAL A 22 -5.38 17.20 5.26
CA VAL A 22 -5.22 18.10 6.43
C VAL A 22 -3.95 17.83 7.25
N LEU A 23 -3.13 16.84 6.85
CA LEU A 23 -1.86 16.55 7.53
C LEU A 23 -0.73 17.48 7.07
N ASP A 24 0.34 17.49 7.86
CA ASP A 24 1.62 18.12 7.55
C ASP A 24 2.09 17.82 6.12
N TYR A 25 2.91 18.72 5.56
CA TYR A 25 3.42 18.64 4.20
C TYR A 25 4.85 18.07 4.16
N PRO A 26 5.07 16.75 4.03
CA PRO A 26 6.40 16.14 4.02
C PRO A 26 7.09 16.36 2.67
N ARG A 27 7.68 17.56 2.49
CA ARG A 27 8.30 18.03 1.23
C ARG A 27 9.17 16.99 0.52
N GLN A 28 10.00 16.25 1.26
CA GLN A 28 10.93 15.27 0.70
C GLN A 28 10.20 14.07 0.08
N VAL A 29 9.12 13.61 0.71
CA VAL A 29 8.31 12.48 0.21
C VAL A 29 7.54 12.91 -1.04
N LEU A 30 6.88 14.07 -0.99
CA LEU A 30 6.11 14.59 -2.13
C LEU A 30 7.01 14.95 -3.32
N ALA A 31 8.20 15.48 -3.06
CA ALA A 31 9.18 15.74 -4.13
C ALA A 31 9.66 14.44 -4.79
N ALA A 32 9.84 13.36 -4.02
CA ALA A 32 10.19 12.05 -4.58
C ALA A 32 9.05 11.47 -5.43
N GLN A 33 7.80 11.54 -4.95
CA GLN A 33 6.61 11.15 -5.71
C GLN A 33 6.47 11.94 -7.02
N GLY A 34 6.55 13.27 -6.95
CA GLY A 34 6.48 14.12 -8.13
C GLY A 34 7.62 13.85 -9.12
N SER A 35 8.84 13.59 -8.63
CA SER A 35 9.98 13.23 -9.51
C SER A 35 9.74 11.89 -10.22
N LYS A 36 9.15 10.92 -9.52
CA LYS A 36 8.78 9.62 -10.08
C LYS A 36 7.69 9.76 -11.15
N ALA A 37 6.60 10.46 -10.83
CA ALA A 37 5.49 10.73 -11.76
C ALA A 37 5.97 11.45 -13.02
N LYS A 38 6.84 12.47 -12.88
CA LYS A 38 7.48 13.14 -14.02
C LYS A 38 8.33 12.18 -14.85
N GLY A 39 9.08 11.30 -14.21
CA GLY A 39 9.89 10.27 -14.91
C GLY A 39 9.02 9.31 -15.72
N GLU A 40 7.91 8.84 -15.15
CA GLU A 40 6.94 7.96 -15.80
C GLU A 40 6.24 8.67 -16.96
N ALA A 41 5.78 9.91 -16.75
CA ALA A 41 5.20 10.75 -17.81
C ALA A 41 6.18 10.97 -18.98
N VAL A 42 7.44 11.30 -18.71
CA VAL A 42 8.48 11.44 -19.76
C VAL A 42 8.65 10.14 -20.54
N ALA A 43 8.65 8.99 -19.87
CA ALA A 43 8.82 7.70 -20.52
C ALA A 43 7.62 7.37 -21.42
N GLN A 44 6.40 7.61 -20.95
CA GLN A 44 5.18 7.44 -21.71
C GLN A 44 5.14 8.37 -22.93
N MET A 45 5.37 9.67 -22.73
CA MET A 45 5.35 10.65 -23.81
C MET A 45 6.41 10.35 -24.88
N LYS A 46 7.57 9.80 -24.48
CA LYS A 46 8.59 9.30 -25.44
C LYS A 46 8.09 8.10 -26.24
N ALA A 47 7.38 7.17 -25.60
CA ALA A 47 6.81 6.01 -26.28
C ALA A 47 5.70 6.40 -27.27
N GLU A 48 4.95 7.45 -26.94
CA GLU A 48 3.91 8.05 -27.80
C GLU A 48 4.50 8.94 -28.91
N GLY A 49 5.81 9.22 -28.88
CA GLY A 49 6.49 10.02 -29.90
C GLY A 49 6.30 11.53 -29.77
N ILE A 50 5.94 12.03 -28.58
CA ILE A 50 5.72 13.45 -28.32
C ILE A 50 7.05 14.22 -28.37
N GLU A 51 7.04 15.35 -29.09
CA GLU A 51 8.20 16.20 -29.29
C GLU A 51 8.70 16.83 -27.98
N TYR A 52 9.97 17.19 -27.93
CA TYR A 52 10.61 17.66 -26.69
C TYR A 52 9.92 18.89 -26.09
N ASP A 53 9.61 19.91 -26.90
CA ASP A 53 9.02 21.16 -26.41
C ASP A 53 7.62 20.93 -25.84
N GLU A 54 6.78 20.16 -26.54
CA GLU A 54 5.45 19.76 -26.06
C GLU A 54 5.52 18.94 -24.77
N ARG A 55 6.52 18.04 -24.64
CA ARG A 55 6.75 17.33 -23.37
C ARG A 55 7.10 18.28 -22.23
N MET A 56 7.86 19.36 -22.48
CA MET A 56 8.22 20.30 -21.42
C MET A 56 6.99 21.05 -20.92
N GLU A 57 6.09 21.45 -21.83
CA GLU A 57 4.80 22.08 -21.46
C GLU A 57 3.93 21.11 -20.64
N LEU A 58 3.75 19.87 -21.10
CA LEU A 58 2.94 18.87 -20.39
C LEU A 58 3.49 18.50 -19.00
N LEU A 59 4.81 18.60 -18.79
CA LEU A 59 5.44 18.29 -17.50
C LEU A 59 5.30 19.39 -16.45
N GLU A 60 4.89 20.59 -16.83
CA GLU A 60 4.61 21.67 -15.86
C GLU A 60 3.44 21.29 -14.95
N ASP A 61 2.44 20.60 -15.50
CA ASP A 61 1.24 20.17 -14.79
C ASP A 61 1.41 18.84 -14.03
N VAL A 62 2.51 18.11 -14.25
CA VAL A 62 2.74 16.83 -13.56
C VAL A 62 3.23 17.07 -12.13
N THR A 63 2.39 16.71 -11.16
CA THR A 63 2.67 16.80 -9.71
C THR A 63 2.71 15.40 -9.07
N TRP A 64 2.69 15.34 -7.73
CA TRP A 64 2.37 14.10 -7.01
C TRP A 64 0.86 13.81 -7.09
N PRO A 65 0.39 12.59 -6.81
CA PRO A 65 -1.04 12.29 -6.82
C PRO A 65 -1.83 13.09 -5.76
N GLN A 66 -2.91 13.74 -6.20
CA GLN A 66 -3.77 14.60 -5.37
C GLN A 66 -5.23 14.10 -5.39
N PRO A 67 -5.51 12.93 -4.79
CA PRO A 67 -6.86 12.36 -4.79
C PRO A 67 -7.86 13.33 -4.15
N LEU A 68 -9.05 13.40 -4.75
CA LEU A 68 -10.16 14.28 -4.33
C LEU A 68 -9.84 15.79 -4.36
N ALA A 69 -8.77 16.26 -5.01
CA ALA A 69 -8.38 17.68 -5.01
C ALA A 69 -9.54 18.61 -5.37
N GLU A 70 -10.21 18.38 -6.50
CA GLU A 70 -11.34 19.20 -6.95
C GLU A 70 -12.51 19.21 -5.94
N LEU A 71 -12.85 18.05 -5.38
CA LEU A 71 -13.91 17.91 -4.38
C LEU A 71 -13.54 18.66 -3.08
N LEU A 72 -12.31 18.48 -2.63
CA LEU A 72 -11.77 19.08 -1.41
C LEU A 72 -11.70 20.60 -1.54
N ASP A 73 -11.13 21.11 -2.62
CA ASP A 73 -11.02 22.55 -2.89
C ASP A 73 -12.41 23.18 -2.99
N GLY A 74 -13.31 22.58 -3.78
CA GLY A 74 -14.68 23.07 -3.90
C GLY A 74 -15.44 23.08 -2.57
N SER A 75 -15.31 22.02 -1.77
CA SER A 75 -15.98 21.93 -0.47
C SER A 75 -15.38 22.89 0.57
N PHE A 76 -14.06 23.09 0.56
CA PHE A 76 -13.36 23.99 1.46
C PHE A 76 -13.68 25.45 1.16
N GLU A 77 -13.78 25.84 -0.11
CA GLU A 77 -14.18 27.19 -0.50
C GLU A 77 -15.59 27.54 -0.01
N VAL A 78 -16.54 26.61 -0.14
CA VAL A 78 -17.90 26.78 0.40
C VAL A 78 -17.86 26.92 1.94
N TYR A 79 -17.08 26.08 2.62
CA TYR A 79 -16.94 26.15 4.07
C TYR A 79 -16.31 27.48 4.54
N ARG A 80 -15.24 27.92 3.88
CA ARG A 80 -14.51 29.16 4.16
C ARG A 80 -15.42 30.38 4.04
N GLY A 81 -16.35 30.39 3.09
CA GLY A 81 -17.35 31.45 2.94
C GLY A 81 -18.20 31.70 4.19
N GLY A 82 -18.41 30.68 5.03
CA GLY A 82 -19.16 30.77 6.29
C GLY A 82 -18.29 30.88 7.56
N HIS A 83 -16.98 30.67 7.46
CA HIS A 83 -16.09 30.50 8.63
C HIS A 83 -14.79 31.32 8.45
N PRO A 84 -14.80 32.65 8.70
CA PRO A 84 -13.66 33.53 8.38
C PRO A 84 -12.35 33.20 9.11
N TRP A 85 -12.38 32.45 10.21
CA TRP A 85 -11.18 32.09 10.97
C TRP A 85 -10.34 30.99 10.30
N VAL A 86 -10.84 30.31 9.27
CA VAL A 86 -10.06 29.36 8.46
C VAL A 86 -9.55 30.00 7.16
N ALA A 87 -9.60 31.33 7.04
CA ALA A 87 -9.24 32.03 5.80
C ALA A 87 -7.78 31.83 5.39
N ASP A 88 -6.88 31.68 6.37
CA ASP A 88 -5.44 31.46 6.17
C ASP A 88 -5.06 29.97 6.15
N GLU A 89 -6.03 29.07 6.32
CA GLU A 89 -5.80 27.63 6.25
C GLU A 89 -5.93 27.16 4.79
N GLU A 90 -5.09 26.21 4.40
CA GLU A 90 -5.11 25.61 3.07
C GLU A 90 -5.14 24.09 3.18
N LEU A 91 -5.93 23.44 2.32
CA LEU A 91 -5.84 22.01 2.15
C LEU A 91 -4.62 21.66 1.32
N SER A 92 -4.02 20.53 1.64
CA SER A 92 -2.91 19.96 0.87
C SER A 92 -3.28 18.55 0.42
N PRO A 93 -4.15 18.39 -0.60
CA PRO A 93 -4.42 17.08 -1.19
C PRO A 93 -3.12 16.36 -1.59
N LYS A 94 -2.98 15.12 -1.11
CA LYS A 94 -1.80 14.27 -1.29
C LYS A 94 -2.15 12.81 -0.99
N SER A 95 -1.34 11.89 -1.50
CA SER A 95 -1.48 10.45 -1.30
C SER A 95 -0.14 9.83 -0.91
N ILE A 96 0.09 9.55 0.37
CA ILE A 96 1.30 8.87 0.85
C ILE A 96 0.90 7.56 1.51
N ALA A 97 0.02 7.61 2.51
CA ALA A 97 -0.50 6.39 3.12
C ALA A 97 -1.45 5.67 2.14
N ARG A 98 -2.22 6.44 1.35
CA ARG A 98 -3.05 5.89 0.28
C ARG A 98 -2.20 5.25 -0.80
N ASP A 99 -1.17 5.93 -1.32
CA ASP A 99 -0.27 5.37 -2.35
C ASP A 99 0.43 4.08 -1.88
N LEU A 100 0.89 4.03 -0.62
CA LEU A 100 1.42 2.82 0.00
C LEU A 100 0.42 1.66 -0.01
N SER A 101 -0.84 1.93 0.34
CA SER A 101 -1.92 0.95 0.31
C SER A 101 -2.30 0.54 -1.12
N GLU A 102 -2.46 1.51 -2.02
CA GLU A 102 -2.82 1.32 -3.43
C GLU A 102 -1.75 0.56 -4.21
N ARG A 103 -0.48 0.59 -3.82
CA ARG A 103 0.59 -0.21 -4.43
C ARG A 103 0.85 -1.53 -3.73
N ALA A 104 0.10 -1.80 -2.65
CA ALA A 104 0.28 -2.96 -1.79
C ALA A 104 1.75 -3.22 -1.39
N MET A 105 2.53 -2.14 -1.23
CA MET A 105 3.94 -2.22 -0.89
C MET A 105 4.11 -2.35 0.62
N THR A 106 5.15 -3.05 1.03
CA THR A 106 5.69 -2.93 2.38
C THR A 106 6.36 -1.56 2.58
N PHE A 107 6.60 -1.18 3.83
CA PHE A 107 7.30 0.05 4.14
C PHE A 107 8.70 0.13 3.49
N VAL A 108 9.47 -0.97 3.55
CA VAL A 108 10.81 -1.07 2.97
C VAL A 108 10.76 -0.94 1.44
N GLU A 109 9.82 -1.63 0.78
CA GLU A 109 9.62 -1.50 -0.67
C GLU A 109 9.27 -0.07 -1.05
N TYR A 110 8.39 0.60 -0.30
CA TYR A 110 7.97 1.97 -0.57
C TYR A 110 9.13 2.97 -0.43
N VAL A 111 9.94 2.82 0.63
CA VAL A 111 11.16 3.61 0.83
C VAL A 111 12.15 3.37 -0.31
N GLY A 112 12.35 2.13 -0.74
CA GLY A 112 13.21 1.80 -1.88
C GLY A 112 12.68 2.36 -3.20
N PHE A 113 11.37 2.22 -3.45
CA PHE A 113 10.69 2.64 -4.68
C PHE A 113 10.82 4.14 -4.96
N TYR A 114 10.69 4.95 -3.91
CA TYR A 114 10.88 6.40 -3.95
C TYR A 114 12.28 6.88 -3.56
N GLN A 115 13.22 5.97 -3.30
CA GLN A 115 14.60 6.27 -2.91
C GLN A 115 14.71 7.16 -1.65
N LEU A 116 13.88 6.89 -0.65
CA LEU A 116 13.70 7.67 0.57
C LEU A 116 14.55 7.19 1.76
N ALA A 117 15.61 6.40 1.54
CA ALA A 117 16.42 5.82 2.64
C ALA A 117 16.96 6.87 3.64
N ARG A 118 17.23 8.11 3.20
CA ARG A 118 17.67 9.20 4.10
C ARG A 118 16.52 9.94 4.80
N SER A 119 15.29 9.63 4.42
CA SER A 119 14.04 10.25 4.89
C SER A 119 13.07 9.20 5.45
N GLU A 120 13.54 8.00 5.76
CA GLU A 120 12.72 6.89 6.25
C GLU A 120 11.94 7.25 7.51
N GLY A 121 12.59 7.85 8.51
CA GLY A 121 11.92 8.33 9.72
C GLY A 121 10.88 9.43 9.47
N LEU A 122 11.01 10.21 8.38
CA LEU A 122 9.99 11.16 7.96
C LEU A 122 8.74 10.44 7.43
N VAL A 123 8.93 9.37 6.64
CA VAL A 123 7.84 8.53 6.15
C VAL A 123 7.13 7.88 7.33
N LEU A 124 7.86 7.23 8.25
CA LEU A 124 7.26 6.58 9.41
C LEU A 124 6.48 7.57 10.28
N ARG A 125 7.04 8.75 10.57
CA ARG A 125 6.35 9.80 11.33
C ARG A 125 5.05 10.20 10.65
N TYR A 126 5.07 10.42 9.34
CA TYR A 126 3.88 10.78 8.58
C TYR A 126 2.80 9.66 8.63
N LEU A 127 3.19 8.40 8.45
CA LEU A 127 2.25 7.26 8.55
C LEU A 127 1.66 7.13 9.97
N ALA A 128 2.47 7.36 11.01
CA ALA A 128 2.01 7.39 12.39
C ALA A 128 1.01 8.52 12.65
N ASP A 129 1.24 9.69 12.06
CA ASP A 129 0.33 10.84 12.17
C ASP A 129 -0.97 10.58 11.39
N ALA A 130 -0.91 9.97 10.21
CA ALA A 130 -2.07 9.53 9.46
C ALA A 130 -2.92 8.50 10.24
N PHE A 131 -2.30 7.51 10.87
CA PHE A 131 -2.98 6.55 11.75
C PHE A 131 -3.70 7.25 12.90
N LYS A 132 -3.00 8.13 13.62
CA LYS A 132 -3.58 8.88 14.75
C LYS A 132 -4.73 9.76 14.29
N ALA A 133 -4.60 10.43 13.15
CA ALA A 133 -5.62 11.32 12.60
C ALA A 133 -6.86 10.53 12.15
N LEU A 134 -6.70 9.42 11.41
CA LEU A 134 -7.80 8.53 11.05
C LEU A 134 -8.58 8.06 12.29
N ARG A 135 -7.86 7.58 13.30
CA ARG A 135 -8.47 7.04 14.53
C ARG A 135 -9.16 8.12 15.38
N ARG A 136 -8.71 9.37 15.34
CA ARG A 136 -9.27 10.47 16.17
C ARG A 136 -10.36 11.26 15.47
N THR A 137 -10.20 11.50 14.18
CA THR A 137 -11.02 12.46 13.42
C THR A 137 -12.21 11.81 12.73
N VAL A 138 -12.10 10.55 12.29
CA VAL A 138 -13.21 9.86 11.59
C VAL A 138 -14.22 9.35 12.62
N PRO A 139 -15.48 9.82 12.62
CA PRO A 139 -16.52 9.33 13.54
C PRO A 139 -16.79 7.84 13.35
N GLU A 140 -17.11 7.12 14.42
CA GLU A 140 -17.38 5.66 14.38
C GLU A 140 -18.49 5.28 13.40
N ALA A 141 -19.53 6.12 13.29
CA ALA A 141 -20.63 5.91 12.35
C ALA A 141 -20.22 5.96 10.86
N LEU A 142 -19.06 6.54 10.55
CA LEU A 142 -18.50 6.60 9.19
C LEU A 142 -17.37 5.58 8.96
N ARG A 143 -17.12 4.69 9.93
CA ARG A 143 -16.09 3.64 9.81
C ARG A 143 -16.73 2.34 9.36
N THR A 144 -16.88 2.19 8.05
CA THR A 144 -17.21 0.88 7.44
C THR A 144 -16.16 -0.17 7.81
N GLU A 145 -16.42 -1.43 7.48
CA GLU A 145 -15.47 -2.51 7.76
C GLU A 145 -14.12 -2.26 7.07
N GLU A 146 -14.13 -1.72 5.85
CA GLU A 146 -12.93 -1.38 5.08
C GLU A 146 -12.15 -0.23 5.71
N VAL A 147 -12.83 0.79 6.26
CA VAL A 147 -12.17 1.88 7.00
C VAL A 147 -11.52 1.34 8.27
N GLN A 148 -12.19 0.44 8.98
CA GLN A 148 -11.64 -0.19 10.18
C GLN A 148 -10.45 -1.10 9.86
N ASP A 149 -10.51 -1.84 8.75
CA ASP A 149 -9.41 -2.64 8.20
C ASP A 149 -8.20 -1.76 7.90
N LEU A 150 -8.42 -0.63 7.22
CA LEU A 150 -7.37 0.34 6.89
C LEU A 150 -6.71 0.93 8.16
N ILE A 151 -7.51 1.30 9.17
CA ILE A 151 -7.00 1.80 10.45
C ILE A 151 -6.17 0.72 11.17
N ALA A 152 -6.67 -0.52 11.20
CA ALA A 152 -5.99 -1.64 11.84
C ALA A 152 -4.66 -1.95 11.14
N TRP A 153 -4.66 -2.02 9.81
CA TRP A 153 -3.47 -2.22 8.99
C TRP A 153 -2.43 -1.12 9.19
N LEU A 154 -2.83 0.16 9.09
CA LEU A 154 -1.89 1.27 9.21
C LEU A 154 -1.27 1.33 10.61
N GLY A 155 -2.07 1.05 11.65
CA GLY A 155 -1.57 0.95 13.03
C GLY A 155 -0.59 -0.20 13.22
N GLU A 156 -0.86 -1.35 12.59
CA GLU A 156 0.02 -2.51 12.61
C GLU A 156 1.34 -2.24 11.88
N LEU A 157 1.28 -1.64 10.68
CA LEU A 157 2.45 -1.25 9.91
C LEU A 157 3.38 -0.32 10.71
N VAL A 158 2.82 0.73 11.29
CA VAL A 158 3.60 1.70 12.10
C VAL A 158 4.27 1.01 13.28
N ARG A 159 3.54 0.12 13.97
CA ARG A 159 4.03 -0.62 15.13
C ARG A 159 5.20 -1.54 14.78
N GLN A 160 5.09 -2.31 13.69
CA GLN A 160 6.14 -3.23 13.25
C GLN A 160 7.41 -2.49 12.84
N VAL A 161 7.28 -1.40 12.07
CA VAL A 161 8.43 -0.63 11.60
C VAL A 161 9.12 0.13 12.74
N ASP A 162 8.35 0.70 13.68
CA ASP A 162 8.94 1.40 14.84
C ASP A 162 9.76 0.43 15.70
N SER A 163 9.26 -0.79 15.94
CA SER A 163 10.00 -1.82 16.66
C SER A 163 11.26 -2.28 15.93
N SER A 164 11.21 -2.51 14.61
CA SER A 164 12.41 -2.91 13.86
C SER A 164 13.49 -1.82 13.85
N LEU A 165 13.10 -0.54 13.74
CA LEU A 165 14.04 0.58 13.80
C LEU A 165 14.67 0.74 15.20
N LEU A 166 13.92 0.46 16.26
CA LEU A 166 14.45 0.43 17.62
C LEU A 166 15.49 -0.67 17.79
N GLU A 167 15.20 -1.88 17.31
CA GLU A 167 16.15 -3.01 17.34
C GLU A 167 17.43 -2.71 16.56
N GLU A 168 17.33 -2.15 15.35
CA GLU A 168 18.48 -1.75 14.55
C GLU A 168 19.33 -0.67 15.25
N TRP A 169 18.68 0.30 15.88
CA TRP A 169 19.37 1.36 16.62
C TRP A 169 20.09 0.82 17.87
N GLU A 170 19.46 -0.10 18.61
CA GLU A 170 20.09 -0.78 19.74
C GLU A 170 21.32 -1.58 19.31
N ALA A 171 21.23 -2.32 18.19
CA ALA A 171 22.35 -3.05 17.61
C ALA A 171 23.52 -2.14 17.21
N LEU A 172 23.23 -0.93 16.69
CA LEU A 172 24.25 0.07 16.36
C LEU A 172 24.91 0.70 17.59
N ARG A 173 24.19 0.79 18.72
CA ARG A 173 24.74 1.28 20.00
C ARG A 173 25.57 0.25 20.74
N HIS A 174 25.31 -1.04 20.52
CA HIS A 174 25.99 -2.16 21.16
C HIS A 174 26.65 -3.12 20.15
N PRO A 175 27.58 -2.64 19.29
CA PRO A 175 28.20 -3.49 18.29
C PRO A 175 29.08 -4.57 18.94
N GLY A 176 28.59 -5.81 18.98
CA GLY A 176 29.33 -6.98 19.45
C GLY A 176 29.05 -7.43 20.89
N GLU A 177 28.08 -6.83 21.59
CA GLU A 177 27.61 -7.38 22.87
C GLU A 177 26.58 -8.49 22.60
N VAL A 178 26.89 -9.71 23.06
CA VAL A 178 25.90 -10.78 23.16
C VAL A 178 24.83 -10.29 24.15
N PRO A 179 23.53 -10.31 23.82
CA PRO A 179 22.49 -9.88 24.74
C PRO A 179 22.70 -10.57 26.09
N LEU A 180 23.05 -9.79 27.12
CA LEU A 180 23.00 -10.29 28.48
C LEU A 180 21.53 -10.68 28.73
N PRO A 181 21.23 -11.83 29.36
CA PRO A 181 19.85 -12.14 29.69
C PRO A 181 19.38 -11.04 30.64
N ALA A 182 18.56 -10.12 30.11
CA ALA A 182 17.98 -9.05 30.89
C ALA A 182 17.24 -9.69 32.07
N ALA A 183 17.52 -9.19 33.28
CA ALA A 183 16.76 -9.56 34.45
C ALA A 183 15.34 -9.03 34.24
N GLN A 184 14.45 -9.93 33.79
CA GLN A 184 13.10 -9.71 33.28
C GLN A 184 13.08 -9.01 31.91
N PRO A 185 12.68 -9.70 30.81
CA PRO A 185 12.30 -9.00 29.62
C PRO A 185 11.06 -8.17 29.99
N VAL A 186 11.18 -6.85 29.95
CA VAL A 186 10.01 -6.07 29.58
C VAL A 186 9.66 -6.59 28.19
N ASP A 187 8.43 -7.08 28.03
CA ASP A 187 7.91 -7.66 26.78
C ASP A 187 7.77 -6.52 25.74
N GLU A 188 8.92 -5.96 25.33
CA GLU A 188 9.05 -4.83 24.40
C GLU A 188 8.97 -5.30 22.96
N THR A 189 9.06 -6.61 22.71
CA THR A 189 8.79 -7.16 21.39
C THR A 189 7.30 -6.95 21.08
N PRO A 190 6.96 -6.27 19.97
CA PRO A 190 5.59 -6.16 19.51
C PRO A 190 4.88 -7.51 19.54
N PRO A 191 3.60 -7.62 19.98
CA PRO A 191 2.86 -8.87 19.84
C PRO A 191 2.90 -9.37 18.39
N PRO A 192 2.90 -10.69 18.17
CA PRO A 192 3.02 -11.28 16.84
C PRO A 192 2.02 -10.65 15.87
N VAL A 193 2.42 -10.44 14.61
CA VAL A 193 1.55 -9.77 13.61
C VAL A 193 0.23 -10.54 13.43
N THR A 194 0.26 -11.87 13.59
CA THR A 194 -0.92 -12.73 13.50
C THR A 194 -1.89 -12.57 14.68
N ALA A 195 -1.45 -11.98 15.80
CA ALA A 195 -2.32 -11.71 16.95
C ALA A 195 -3.40 -10.67 16.64
N ASN A 196 -3.13 -9.76 15.70
CA ASN A 196 -4.13 -8.84 15.15
C ASN A 196 -4.67 -9.40 13.84
N GLU A 197 -5.57 -10.40 13.94
CA GLU A 197 -6.09 -11.12 12.78
C GLU A 197 -6.65 -10.18 11.69
N ARG A 198 -7.29 -9.08 12.09
CA ARG A 198 -7.86 -8.08 11.17
C ARG A 198 -6.78 -7.39 10.35
N ALA A 199 -5.75 -6.84 11.00
CA ALA A 199 -4.64 -6.22 10.29
C ALA A 199 -3.86 -7.25 9.45
N PHE A 200 -3.70 -8.47 9.98
CA PHE A 200 -3.00 -9.54 9.27
C PHE A 200 -3.72 -9.96 7.99
N ARG A 201 -5.06 -10.04 7.98
CA ARG A 201 -5.84 -10.26 6.74
C ARG A 201 -5.55 -9.20 5.68
N VAL A 202 -5.40 -7.93 6.07
CA VAL A 202 -5.05 -6.85 5.14
C VAL A 202 -3.61 -7.00 4.63
N LEU A 203 -2.66 -7.35 5.50
CA LEU A 203 -1.27 -7.62 5.09
C LEU A 203 -1.19 -8.77 4.08
N VAL A 204 -1.94 -9.85 4.32
CA VAL A 204 -2.03 -10.99 3.40
C VAL A 204 -2.64 -10.57 2.06
N ARG A 205 -3.75 -9.82 2.07
CA ARG A 205 -4.38 -9.29 0.84
C ARG A 205 -3.41 -8.42 0.05
N ASN A 206 -2.72 -7.50 0.71
CA ASN A 206 -1.72 -6.64 0.07
C ASN A 206 -0.60 -7.47 -0.53
N ALA A 207 -0.03 -8.40 0.22
CA ALA A 207 1.09 -9.20 -0.26
C ALA A 207 0.70 -10.07 -1.48
N VAL A 208 -0.51 -10.65 -1.50
CA VAL A 208 -1.02 -11.34 -2.70
C VAL A 208 -1.22 -10.37 -3.86
N PHE A 209 -1.84 -9.22 -3.61
CA PHE A 209 -2.14 -8.25 -4.66
C PHE A 209 -0.89 -7.60 -5.24
N ARG A 210 0.17 -7.45 -4.45
CA ARG A 210 1.48 -7.01 -4.92
C ARG A 210 1.99 -7.89 -6.06
N ARG A 211 1.74 -9.20 -5.99
CA ARG A 211 2.07 -10.13 -7.07
C ARG A 211 1.20 -9.90 -8.29
N VAL A 212 -0.11 -9.69 -8.11
CA VAL A 212 -1.04 -9.34 -9.21
C VAL A 212 -0.58 -8.07 -9.95
N GLU A 213 -0.15 -7.04 -9.24
CA GLU A 213 0.39 -5.82 -9.87
C GLU A 213 1.64 -6.10 -10.70
N LEU A 214 2.58 -6.88 -10.16
CA LEU A 214 3.79 -7.24 -10.89
C LEU A 214 3.46 -8.16 -12.09
N MET A 215 2.45 -9.02 -11.99
CA MET A 215 1.93 -9.81 -13.12
C MET A 215 1.36 -8.89 -14.20
N ALA A 216 0.53 -7.90 -13.83
CA ALA A 216 -0.07 -6.95 -14.76
C ALA A 216 0.99 -6.14 -15.52
N LEU A 217 2.08 -5.79 -14.82
CA LEU A 217 3.25 -5.13 -15.39
C LEU A 217 4.20 -6.08 -16.14
N ARG A 218 3.89 -7.38 -16.19
CA ARG A 218 4.72 -8.43 -16.82
C ARG A 218 6.15 -8.47 -16.26
N ARG A 219 6.29 -8.21 -14.96
CA ARG A 219 7.56 -8.13 -14.22
C ARG A 219 7.91 -9.47 -13.55
N TRP A 220 8.00 -10.54 -14.34
CA TRP A 220 8.26 -11.89 -13.82
C TRP A 220 9.64 -12.06 -13.19
N ILE A 221 10.63 -11.23 -13.54
CA ILE A 221 11.94 -11.21 -12.84
C ILE A 221 11.74 -10.76 -11.39
N ASP A 222 11.04 -9.64 -11.17
CA ASP A 222 10.78 -9.15 -9.81
C ASP A 222 9.88 -10.11 -9.02
N LEU A 223 8.94 -10.80 -9.68
CA LEU A 223 8.17 -11.88 -9.06
C LEU A 223 9.04 -13.08 -8.66
N GLY A 224 10.02 -13.45 -9.48
CA GLY A 224 10.98 -14.50 -9.15
C GLY A 224 11.91 -14.14 -7.99
N GLU A 225 12.27 -12.86 -7.86
CA GLU A 225 13.01 -12.35 -6.69
C GLU A 225 12.13 -12.32 -5.43
N LEU A 226 10.84 -11.97 -5.57
CA LEU A 226 9.87 -11.93 -4.47
C LEU A 226 9.48 -13.33 -3.98
N ASP A 227 9.39 -14.30 -4.89
CA ASP A 227 9.04 -15.70 -4.61
C ASP A 227 10.11 -16.67 -5.13
N PRO A 228 11.31 -16.72 -4.53
CA PRO A 228 12.41 -17.56 -5.01
C PRO A 228 12.08 -19.05 -5.09
N GLU A 229 11.20 -19.54 -4.20
CA GLU A 229 10.77 -20.94 -4.18
C GLU A 229 9.85 -21.31 -5.35
N PHE A 230 8.98 -20.38 -5.78
CA PHE A 230 8.14 -20.58 -6.96
C PHE A 230 8.96 -20.40 -8.25
N GLY A 231 9.87 -19.43 -8.23
CA GLY A 231 10.88 -19.21 -9.25
C GLY A 231 10.38 -18.39 -10.44
N GLN A 232 11.32 -17.70 -11.08
CA GLN A 232 11.04 -16.83 -12.23
C GLN A 232 10.37 -17.58 -13.40
N ASP A 233 10.82 -18.80 -13.73
CA ASP A 233 10.32 -19.54 -14.88
C ASP A 233 8.85 -19.97 -14.72
N ALA A 234 8.43 -20.32 -13.50
CA ALA A 234 7.04 -20.66 -13.20
C ALA A 234 6.14 -19.42 -13.30
N TRP A 235 6.60 -18.28 -12.79
CA TRP A 235 5.93 -17.00 -12.96
C TRP A 235 5.80 -16.60 -14.43
N GLU A 236 6.89 -16.66 -15.19
CA GLU A 236 6.88 -16.33 -16.62
C GLU A 236 5.88 -17.23 -17.37
N THR A 237 5.85 -18.52 -17.06
CA THR A 237 4.92 -19.48 -17.69
C THR A 237 3.46 -19.11 -17.40
N GLY A 238 3.10 -18.90 -16.14
CA GLY A 238 1.72 -18.58 -15.75
C GLY A 238 1.26 -17.22 -16.28
N VAL A 239 2.11 -16.20 -16.19
CA VAL A 239 1.81 -14.84 -16.70
C VAL A 239 1.66 -14.86 -18.22
N ARG A 240 2.55 -15.53 -18.96
CA ARG A 240 2.41 -15.62 -20.42
C ARG A 240 1.12 -16.33 -20.82
N ALA A 241 0.78 -17.43 -20.15
CA ALA A 241 -0.43 -18.17 -20.46
C ALA A 241 -1.70 -17.30 -20.27
N TYR A 242 -1.75 -16.47 -19.22
CA TYR A 242 -2.83 -15.49 -19.06
C TYR A 242 -2.87 -14.49 -20.23
N PHE A 243 -1.72 -13.91 -20.59
CA PHE A 243 -1.63 -12.90 -21.64
C PHE A 243 -1.74 -13.43 -23.08
N ASP A 244 -1.68 -14.75 -23.27
CA ASP A 244 -2.03 -15.39 -24.53
C ASP A 244 -3.55 -15.36 -24.77
N GLU A 245 -4.35 -15.23 -23.71
CA GLU A 245 -5.82 -15.20 -23.76
C GLU A 245 -6.43 -13.80 -23.55
N HIS A 246 -5.81 -12.97 -22.72
CA HIS A 246 -6.29 -11.64 -22.32
C HIS A 246 -5.22 -10.56 -22.49
N ASP A 247 -5.59 -9.40 -23.02
CA ASP A 247 -4.61 -8.32 -23.28
C ASP A 247 -4.20 -7.53 -22.02
N VAL A 248 -5.07 -7.48 -21.02
CA VAL A 248 -4.96 -6.64 -19.83
C VAL A 248 -5.36 -7.45 -18.60
N LEU A 249 -4.62 -7.25 -17.50
CA LEU A 249 -5.00 -7.73 -16.17
C LEU A 249 -5.47 -6.55 -15.33
N GLY A 250 -6.69 -6.61 -14.80
CA GLY A 250 -7.28 -5.58 -13.94
C GLY A 250 -6.55 -5.47 -12.61
N THR A 251 -6.21 -4.24 -12.21
CA THR A 251 -5.59 -3.93 -10.91
C THR A 251 -6.34 -2.84 -10.13
N GLY A 252 -7.56 -2.51 -10.55
CA GLY A 252 -8.40 -1.49 -9.93
C GLY A 252 -9.01 -1.91 -8.59
N ALA A 253 -9.93 -1.09 -8.09
CA ALA A 253 -10.61 -1.34 -6.81
C ALA A 253 -11.39 -2.67 -6.82
N ASP A 254 -12.02 -3.02 -7.95
CA ASP A 254 -12.78 -4.26 -8.10
C ASP A 254 -11.87 -5.50 -8.05
N ALA A 255 -10.70 -5.46 -8.67
CA ALA A 255 -9.69 -6.52 -8.62
C ALA A 255 -9.23 -6.84 -7.18
N ARG A 256 -9.25 -5.83 -6.30
CA ARG A 256 -8.91 -5.94 -4.86
C ARG A 256 -10.11 -6.31 -3.99
N GLY A 257 -11.30 -6.29 -4.58
CA GLY A 257 -12.56 -6.45 -3.88
C GLY A 257 -12.72 -7.83 -3.24
N PRO A 258 -13.61 -7.95 -2.24
CA PRO A 258 -13.84 -9.21 -1.54
C PRO A 258 -14.43 -10.32 -2.44
N ALA A 259 -14.96 -9.97 -3.62
CA ALA A 259 -15.50 -10.93 -4.58
C ALA A 259 -14.40 -11.81 -5.23
N LEU A 260 -13.19 -11.26 -5.40
CA LEU A 260 -12.08 -11.91 -6.10
C LEU A 260 -11.00 -12.43 -5.15
N PHE A 261 -11.21 -12.34 -3.84
CA PHE A 261 -10.22 -12.73 -2.85
C PHE A 261 -10.82 -13.59 -1.74
N ARG A 262 -10.23 -14.78 -1.52
CA ARG A 262 -10.67 -15.73 -0.50
C ARG A 262 -9.52 -16.14 0.40
N ILE A 263 -9.76 -16.14 1.71
CA ILE A 263 -8.87 -16.72 2.73
C ILE A 263 -9.60 -17.86 3.43
N THR A 264 -8.93 -19.00 3.56
CA THR A 264 -9.34 -20.12 4.41
C THR A 264 -8.32 -20.26 5.54
N ALA A 265 -8.73 -19.97 6.77
CA ALA A 265 -7.86 -20.08 7.93
C ALA A 265 -7.77 -21.54 8.41
N GLU A 266 -6.55 -22.08 8.44
CA GLU A 266 -6.24 -23.39 8.99
C GLU A 266 -5.30 -23.26 10.21
N PRO A 267 -5.19 -24.28 11.08
CA PRO A 267 -4.20 -24.26 12.15
C PRO A 267 -2.77 -24.13 11.60
N GLY A 268 -2.09 -23.03 11.95
CA GLY A 268 -0.69 -22.78 11.59
C GLY A 268 -0.44 -22.20 10.19
N ARG A 269 -1.46 -22.13 9.32
CA ARG A 269 -1.33 -21.57 7.97
C ARG A 269 -2.67 -21.07 7.44
N TRP A 270 -2.65 -20.10 6.53
CA TRP A 270 -3.85 -19.71 5.78
C TRP A 270 -3.70 -20.05 4.31
N VAL A 271 -4.74 -20.61 3.71
CA VAL A 271 -4.80 -20.86 2.26
C VAL A 271 -5.50 -19.67 1.62
N VAL A 272 -4.87 -19.07 0.61
CA VAL A 272 -5.37 -17.87 -0.04
C VAL A 272 -5.51 -18.08 -1.53
N ARG A 273 -6.60 -17.55 -2.08
CA ARG A 273 -6.88 -17.53 -3.51
C ARG A 273 -7.24 -16.12 -3.93
N GLN A 274 -6.53 -15.62 -4.93
CA GLN A 274 -6.87 -14.41 -5.65
C GLN A 274 -7.30 -14.80 -7.05
N THR A 275 -8.54 -14.52 -7.41
CA THR A 275 -9.02 -14.59 -8.78
C THR A 275 -8.52 -13.37 -9.54
N LEU A 276 -8.01 -13.58 -10.74
CA LEU A 276 -7.51 -12.52 -11.60
C LEU A 276 -8.67 -11.84 -12.32
N ASP A 277 -8.70 -10.51 -12.26
CA ASP A 277 -9.74 -9.68 -12.89
C ASP A 277 -9.44 -9.54 -14.39
N ASP A 278 -10.14 -10.31 -15.20
CA ASP A 278 -9.99 -10.33 -16.65
C ASP A 278 -11.03 -9.43 -17.35
N PRO A 279 -10.72 -8.89 -18.54
CA PRO A 279 -11.59 -7.93 -19.21
C PRO A 279 -12.94 -8.50 -19.68
N ARG A 280 -13.10 -9.83 -19.72
CA ARG A 280 -14.36 -10.50 -20.08
C ARG A 280 -15.21 -10.81 -18.85
N GLY A 281 -14.64 -10.77 -17.65
CA GLY A 281 -15.28 -11.11 -16.39
C GLY A 281 -15.56 -12.61 -16.25
N ASP A 282 -14.77 -13.44 -16.94
CA ASP A 282 -14.89 -14.90 -16.92
C ASP A 282 -14.40 -15.48 -15.58
N HIS A 283 -13.43 -14.80 -14.93
CA HIS A 283 -12.92 -15.09 -13.59
C HIS A 283 -12.40 -16.53 -13.44
N ASP A 284 -11.79 -17.06 -14.50
CA ASP A 284 -11.28 -18.42 -14.65
C ASP A 284 -9.79 -18.57 -14.32
N TRP A 285 -9.05 -17.47 -14.15
CA TRP A 285 -7.65 -17.47 -13.74
C TRP A 285 -7.47 -17.14 -12.25
N VAL A 286 -6.53 -17.82 -11.61
CA VAL A 286 -6.25 -17.66 -10.18
C VAL A 286 -4.75 -17.66 -9.84
N LEU A 287 -4.44 -17.02 -8.71
CA LEU A 287 -3.22 -17.16 -7.94
C LEU A 287 -3.57 -17.82 -6.60
N ASP A 288 -3.02 -19.01 -6.37
CA ASP A 288 -3.13 -19.72 -5.10
C ASP A 288 -1.82 -19.68 -4.33
N ALA A 289 -1.92 -19.40 -3.03
CA ALA A 289 -0.78 -19.37 -2.13
C ALA A 289 -1.15 -19.84 -0.72
N VAL A 290 -0.12 -20.14 0.06
CA VAL A 290 -0.24 -20.47 1.49
C VAL A 290 0.56 -19.45 2.28
N VAL A 291 -0.03 -18.94 3.35
CA VAL A 291 0.60 -18.04 4.31
C VAL A 291 1.09 -18.86 5.50
N ASP A 292 2.38 -18.76 5.82
CA ASP A 292 2.96 -19.37 7.02
C ASP A 292 2.85 -18.39 8.20
N LEU A 293 2.07 -18.75 9.22
CA LEU A 293 1.80 -17.85 10.35
C LEU A 293 3.05 -17.62 11.22
N ALA A 294 3.85 -18.66 11.45
CA ALA A 294 5.04 -18.56 12.29
C ALA A 294 6.15 -17.76 11.60
N ALA A 295 6.34 -17.98 10.30
CA ALA A 295 7.27 -17.17 9.51
C ALA A 295 6.80 -15.72 9.42
N SER A 296 5.48 -15.48 9.30
CA SER A 296 4.91 -14.14 9.28
C SER A 296 5.14 -13.39 10.60
N ASP A 297 4.97 -14.08 11.72
CA ASP A 297 5.27 -13.51 13.04
C ASP A 297 6.74 -13.13 13.20
N GLY A 298 7.66 -13.97 12.70
CA GLY A 298 9.09 -13.66 12.71
C GLY A 298 9.49 -12.52 11.78
N ALA A 299 8.75 -12.29 10.68
CA ALA A 299 9.04 -11.26 9.70
C ALA A 299 8.29 -9.94 9.93
N GLY A 300 7.30 -9.91 10.82
CA GLY A 300 6.42 -8.74 11.03
C GLY A 300 5.52 -8.40 9.83
N THR A 301 5.43 -9.28 8.84
CA THR A 301 4.65 -9.12 7.61
C THR A 301 4.14 -10.48 7.13
N ALA A 302 3.20 -10.50 6.18
CA ALA A 302 2.70 -11.76 5.62
C ALA A 302 3.81 -12.46 4.80
N VAL A 303 4.17 -13.67 5.21
CA VAL A 303 5.09 -14.56 4.49
C VAL A 303 4.27 -15.58 3.72
N LEU A 304 4.36 -15.51 2.38
CA LEU A 304 3.58 -16.33 1.47
C LEU A 304 4.48 -17.27 0.69
N ARG A 305 3.93 -18.44 0.38
CA ARG A 305 4.47 -19.39 -0.58
C ARG A 305 3.43 -19.59 -1.68
N VAL A 306 3.75 -19.11 -2.88
CA VAL A 306 2.90 -19.30 -4.05
C VAL A 306 2.93 -20.76 -4.47
N GLU A 307 1.75 -21.33 -4.70
CA GLU A 307 1.59 -22.74 -5.08
C GLU A 307 1.17 -22.88 -6.54
N HIS A 308 0.36 -21.95 -7.05
CA HIS A 308 -0.16 -22.01 -8.41
C HIS A 308 -0.52 -20.64 -8.97
N VAL A 309 -0.29 -20.48 -10.27
CA VAL A 309 -0.73 -19.34 -11.08
C VAL A 309 -1.21 -19.93 -12.41
N GLY A 310 -2.50 -19.83 -12.71
CA GLY A 310 -3.07 -20.48 -13.88
C GLY A 310 -4.60 -20.51 -13.87
N MET A 311 -5.16 -21.20 -14.86
CA MET A 311 -6.60 -21.45 -14.95
C MET A 311 -7.08 -22.40 -13.84
N LEU A 312 -8.29 -22.16 -13.33
CA LEU A 312 -9.00 -22.91 -12.29
C LEU A 312 -9.17 -24.41 -12.53
#